data_AF-A0A946JXR7-F1
#
_entry.id   AF-A0A946JXR7-F1
#
_cell.length_a   1.000
_cell.length_b   1.000
_cell.length_c   1.000
_cell.angle_alpha   90.00
_cell.angle_beta   90.00
_cell.angle_gamma   90.00
#
_symmetry.space_group_name_H-M   'P 1'
#
loop_
_entity.id
_entity.type
_entity.pdbx_description
1 polymer ?
#
loop_
_entity_poly.entity_id
_entity_poly.type
_entity_poly.pdbx_seq_one_letter_code
_entity_poly.pdbx_strand_id
1 'polypeptide(L)'
;MKVHLGLLTLFILLQLTFATIINIPENYPTIQEGIDNSINGDTVLVSEGTYYENLIIQNKDIAIITLSDNTTLDGSGSGPVVSYFDVSESALLEGFILRNGTGHPSSFSGFLFGGGIYCESSAPHLNQLNISGNTAFSGGGIAYYSTSPTELSPLFTDPENDDFTLQPNSPCIDVGDPNSPLDPDGTIADMGAFYFDQSSNCKYSGDLNDDDTTNILDIV
;
A
#
# COMPACT_ATOMS: atom_id res chain seq x y z
N MET A 1 -61.39 -25.94 0.15
CA MET A 1 -60.63 -24.84 0.78
C MET A 1 -59.41 -24.58 -0.09
N LYS A 2 -59.45 -23.56 -0.96
CA LYS A 2 -58.34 -23.22 -1.85
C LYS A 2 -57.41 -22.25 -1.11
N VAL A 3 -56.21 -22.69 -0.76
CA VAL A 3 -55.18 -21.83 -0.17
C VAL A 3 -54.45 -21.14 -1.33
N HIS A 4 -54.63 -19.83 -1.48
CA HIS A 4 -53.82 -19.04 -2.40
C HIS A 4 -52.47 -18.75 -1.75
N LEU A 5 -51.43 -19.38 -2.30
CA LEU A 5 -50.04 -19.12 -1.94
C LEU A 5 -49.63 -17.79 -2.60
N GLY A 6 -49.69 -16.70 -1.84
CA GLY A 6 -49.24 -15.38 -2.29
C GLY A 6 -47.72 -15.40 -2.46
N LEU A 7 -47.26 -15.17 -3.68
CA LEU A 7 -45.85 -15.04 -4.03
C LEU A 7 -45.33 -13.71 -3.45
N LEU A 8 -44.56 -13.78 -2.37
CA LEU A 8 -43.86 -12.62 -1.80
C LEU A 8 -42.59 -12.38 -2.61
N THR A 9 -42.66 -11.54 -3.64
CA THR A 9 -41.47 -11.12 -4.39
C THR A 9 -40.68 -10.12 -3.57
N LEU A 10 -39.54 -10.57 -3.04
CA LEU A 10 -38.52 -9.73 -2.41
C LEU A 10 -37.74 -8.99 -3.51
N PHE A 11 -38.01 -7.69 -3.69
CA PHE A 11 -37.24 -6.82 -4.58
C PHE A 11 -35.93 -6.42 -3.88
N ILE A 12 -34.82 -7.06 -4.24
CA ILE A 12 -33.48 -6.59 -3.86
C ILE A 12 -33.09 -5.51 -4.86
N LEU A 13 -33.17 -4.25 -4.45
CA LEU A 13 -32.69 -3.12 -5.23
C LEU A 13 -31.15 -3.11 -5.16
N LEU A 14 -30.49 -3.60 -6.21
CA LEU A 14 -29.04 -3.48 -6.37
C LEU A 14 -28.71 -1.99 -6.57
N GLN A 15 -28.23 -1.34 -5.51
CA GLN A 15 -27.72 0.03 -5.60
C GLN A 15 -26.34 -0.06 -6.26
N LEU A 16 -26.24 0.32 -7.54
CA LEU A 16 -24.94 0.63 -8.13
C LEU A 16 -24.50 1.98 -7.56
N THR A 17 -23.46 1.97 -6.74
CA THR A 17 -22.81 3.19 -6.29
C THR A 17 -21.68 3.53 -7.25
N PHE A 18 -21.65 4.79 -7.69
CA PHE A 18 -20.55 5.34 -8.46
C PHE A 18 -19.71 6.23 -7.55
N ALA A 19 -18.43 6.34 -7.84
CA ALA A 19 -17.55 7.33 -7.20
C ALA A 19 -18.19 8.73 -7.26
N THR A 20 -18.27 9.38 -6.11
CA THR A 20 -18.82 10.72 -5.93
C THR A 20 -17.78 11.67 -5.35
N ILE A 21 -18.05 12.98 -5.46
CA ILE A 21 -17.24 14.02 -4.82
C ILE A 21 -18.02 14.55 -3.62
N ILE A 22 -17.40 14.47 -2.44
CA ILE A 22 -17.89 15.00 -1.17
C ILE A 22 -17.09 16.27 -0.86
N ASN A 23 -17.73 17.42 -0.87
CA ASN A 23 -17.09 18.72 -0.67
C ASN A 23 -17.09 19.10 0.81
N ILE A 24 -15.92 19.41 1.35
CA ILE A 24 -15.75 19.89 2.72
C ILE A 24 -15.40 21.39 2.68
N PRO A 25 -16.12 22.25 3.42
CA PRO A 25 -17.15 21.94 4.43
C PRO A 25 -18.61 21.94 3.92
N GLU A 26 -18.86 22.01 2.62
CA GLU A 26 -20.21 22.23 2.07
C GLU A 26 -21.19 21.08 2.36
N ASN A 27 -20.75 19.84 2.21
CA ASN A 27 -21.57 18.65 2.45
C ASN A 27 -21.49 18.20 3.91
N TYR A 28 -20.31 18.31 4.53
CA TYR A 28 -20.08 17.97 5.93
C TYR A 28 -19.13 18.99 6.57
N PRO A 29 -19.36 19.38 7.84
CA PRO A 29 -18.55 20.39 8.54
C PRO A 29 -17.09 19.96 8.79
N THR A 30 -16.80 18.66 8.85
CA THR A 30 -15.46 18.14 9.13
C THR A 30 -15.00 17.15 8.07
N ILE A 31 -13.69 16.96 7.96
CA ILE A 31 -13.12 16.02 7.00
C ILE A 31 -13.45 14.59 7.40
N GLN A 32 -13.38 14.26 8.69
CA GLN A 32 -13.72 12.91 9.17
C GLN A 32 -15.18 12.55 8.85
N GLU A 33 -16.13 13.48 8.96
CA GLU A 33 -17.52 13.18 8.63
C GLU A 33 -17.71 12.93 7.12
N GLY A 34 -16.94 13.61 6.27
CA GLY A 34 -16.84 13.29 4.84
C GLY A 34 -16.29 11.88 4.59
N ILE A 35 -15.22 11.50 5.28
CA ILE A 35 -14.64 10.15 5.21
C ILE A 35 -15.65 9.09 5.69
N ASP A 36 -16.36 9.35 6.78
CA ASP A 36 -17.32 8.42 7.37
C ASP A 36 -18.49 8.12 6.43
N ASN A 37 -18.93 9.12 5.68
CA ASN A 37 -20.02 9.00 4.71
C ASN A 37 -19.57 8.59 3.29
N SER A 38 -18.26 8.51 3.05
CA SER A 38 -17.70 8.04 1.78
C SER A 38 -17.67 6.51 1.67
N ILE A 39 -17.63 6.03 0.44
CA ILE A 39 -17.38 4.63 0.05
C ILE A 39 -16.18 4.54 -0.90
N ASN A 40 -15.69 3.32 -1.15
CA ASN A 40 -14.58 3.10 -2.06
C ASN A 40 -14.77 3.77 -3.43
N GLY A 41 -13.73 4.47 -3.88
CA GLY A 41 -13.70 5.24 -5.12
C GLY A 41 -14.15 6.69 -4.97
N ASP A 42 -14.78 7.09 -3.86
CA ASP A 42 -15.16 8.49 -3.64
C ASP A 42 -13.95 9.43 -3.48
N THR A 43 -14.18 10.72 -3.71
CA THR A 43 -13.25 11.79 -3.41
C THR A 43 -13.81 12.72 -2.34
N VAL A 44 -13.10 12.86 -1.23
CA VAL A 44 -13.32 13.91 -0.23
C VAL A 44 -12.49 15.14 -0.65
N LEU A 45 -13.15 16.13 -1.26
CA LEU A 45 -12.53 17.36 -1.75
C LEU A 45 -12.59 18.44 -0.67
N VAL A 46 -11.43 18.83 -0.17
CA VAL A 46 -11.29 19.73 0.98
C VAL A 46 -10.91 21.14 0.52
N SER A 47 -11.76 22.11 0.86
CA SER A 47 -11.51 23.54 0.64
C SER A 47 -10.34 24.04 1.49
N GLU A 48 -9.77 25.19 1.10
CA GLU A 48 -8.72 25.83 1.88
C GLU A 48 -9.14 26.12 3.33
N GLY A 49 -8.28 25.77 4.28
CA GLY A 49 -8.53 26.01 5.70
C GLY A 49 -7.55 25.31 6.63
N THR A 50 -7.69 25.55 7.93
CA THR A 50 -7.03 24.76 8.98
C THR A 50 -8.06 23.89 9.68
N TYR A 51 -7.84 22.59 9.65
CA TYR A 51 -8.72 21.56 10.20
C TYR A 51 -8.01 20.90 11.38
N TYR A 52 -8.58 21.05 12.58
CA TYR A 52 -8.05 20.48 13.82
C TYR A 52 -8.67 19.10 14.03
N GLU A 53 -8.11 18.10 13.35
CA GLU A 53 -8.65 16.74 13.30
C GLU A 53 -7.50 15.73 13.29
N ASN A 54 -7.77 14.53 13.82
CA ASN A 54 -6.95 13.35 13.61
C ASN A 54 -7.75 12.37 12.77
N LEU A 55 -7.40 12.25 11.49
CA LEU A 55 -8.18 11.48 10.52
C LEU A 55 -7.91 9.98 10.68
N ILE A 56 -8.97 9.19 10.56
CA ILE A 56 -8.92 7.73 10.53
C ILE A 56 -9.58 7.25 9.24
N ILE A 57 -8.78 6.60 8.40
CA ILE A 57 -9.23 5.94 7.18
C ILE A 57 -9.04 4.45 7.41
N GLN A 58 -10.14 3.70 7.37
CA GLN A 58 -10.12 2.27 7.65
C GLN A 58 -10.98 1.50 6.66
N ASN A 59 -10.41 0.46 6.05
CA ASN A 59 -11.09 -0.40 5.06
C ASN A 59 -11.75 0.37 3.91
N LYS A 60 -11.19 1.54 3.56
CA LYS A 60 -11.76 2.45 2.56
C LYS A 60 -10.68 3.02 1.64
N ASP A 61 -10.84 2.74 0.35
CA ASP A 61 -9.98 3.23 -0.72
C ASP A 61 -10.62 4.47 -1.34
N ILE A 62 -10.30 5.63 -0.78
CA ILE A 62 -10.85 6.94 -1.19
C ILE A 62 -9.70 7.92 -1.50
N ALA A 63 -10.02 8.95 -2.27
CA ALA A 63 -9.13 10.09 -2.45
C ALA A 63 -9.52 11.21 -1.48
N ILE A 64 -8.55 11.75 -0.74
CA ILE A 64 -8.72 12.95 0.09
C ILE A 64 -7.78 14.00 -0.50
N ILE A 65 -8.35 15.03 -1.11
CA ILE A 65 -7.61 15.97 -1.95
C ILE A 65 -7.95 17.39 -1.52
N THR A 66 -6.95 18.26 -1.51
CA THR A 66 -7.15 19.70 -1.57
C THR A 66 -6.45 20.29 -2.79
N LEU A 67 -7.03 21.34 -3.37
CA LEU A 67 -6.46 22.06 -4.51
C LEU A 67 -5.74 23.35 -4.10
N SER A 68 -5.60 23.60 -2.79
CA SER A 68 -4.90 24.77 -2.24
C SER A 68 -3.62 24.34 -1.52
N ASP A 69 -2.55 25.10 -1.71
CA ASP A 69 -1.26 24.88 -1.04
C ASP A 69 -1.28 25.26 0.45
N ASN A 70 -2.37 25.84 0.95
CA ASN A 70 -2.50 26.37 2.31
C ASN A 70 -3.47 25.57 3.20
N THR A 71 -3.91 24.39 2.78
CA THR A 71 -4.80 23.55 3.58
C THR A 71 -4.01 22.75 4.62
N THR A 72 -4.32 22.97 5.89
CA THR A 72 -3.60 22.38 7.02
C THR A 72 -4.48 21.39 7.78
N LEU A 73 -3.96 20.17 7.99
CA LEU A 73 -4.42 19.22 8.99
C LEU A 73 -3.54 19.36 10.24
N ASP A 74 -4.15 19.72 11.37
CA ASP A 74 -3.46 19.98 12.64
C ASP A 74 -3.90 18.98 13.72
N GLY A 75 -3.01 18.04 14.06
CA GLY A 75 -3.26 16.99 15.04
C GLY A 75 -3.34 17.48 16.50
N SER A 76 -3.19 18.79 16.76
CA SER A 76 -3.41 19.41 18.07
C SER A 76 -2.58 18.81 19.23
N GLY A 77 -1.44 18.19 18.92
CA GLY A 77 -0.59 17.51 19.90
C GLY A 77 -1.07 16.12 20.31
N SER A 78 -1.99 15.50 19.58
CA SER A 78 -2.57 14.19 19.90
C SER A 78 -2.51 13.25 18.71
N GLY A 79 -2.08 11.99 18.91
CA GLY A 79 -2.12 10.93 17.88
C GLY A 79 -1.41 11.24 16.57
N PRO A 80 -1.48 10.36 15.57
CA PRO A 80 -1.15 10.70 14.19
C PRO A 80 -2.11 11.76 13.63
N VAL A 81 -1.63 12.65 12.75
CA VAL A 81 -2.54 13.55 12.00
C VAL A 81 -3.46 12.74 11.09
N VAL A 82 -2.93 11.70 10.44
CA VAL A 82 -3.69 10.77 9.59
C VAL A 82 -3.30 9.33 9.93
N SER A 83 -4.29 8.47 10.13
CA SER A 83 -4.11 7.03 10.37
C SER A 83 -4.80 6.21 9.29
N TYR A 84 -4.08 5.27 8.69
CA TYR A 84 -4.59 4.30 7.72
C TYR A 84 -4.58 2.89 8.31
N PHE A 85 -5.69 2.17 8.15
CA PHE A 85 -5.84 0.78 8.57
C PHE A 85 -6.49 -0.04 7.46
N ASP A 86 -5.79 -1.06 6.96
CA ASP A 86 -6.29 -1.95 5.91
C ASP A 86 -6.74 -1.20 4.64
N VAL A 87 -5.90 -0.30 4.14
CA VAL A 87 -6.15 0.55 2.96
C VAL A 87 -5.17 0.22 1.83
N SER A 88 -5.66 0.03 0.62
CA SER A 88 -4.83 -0.35 -0.53
C SER A 88 -4.13 0.85 -1.19
N GLU A 89 -3.35 0.55 -2.23
CA GLU A 89 -2.77 1.55 -3.12
C GLU A 89 -3.80 2.37 -3.91
N SER A 90 -5.08 1.99 -3.90
CA SER A 90 -6.10 2.80 -4.56
C SER A 90 -6.47 4.08 -3.77
N ALA A 91 -6.08 4.19 -2.50
CA ALA A 91 -6.31 5.41 -1.72
C ALA A 91 -5.28 6.50 -2.01
N LEU A 92 -5.71 7.76 -1.87
CA LEU A 92 -4.87 8.92 -2.14
C LEU A 92 -5.05 9.99 -1.05
N LEU A 93 -3.94 10.55 -0.56
CA LEU A 93 -3.91 11.80 0.19
C LEU A 93 -3.06 12.82 -0.55
N GLU A 94 -3.64 13.98 -0.89
CA GLU A 94 -2.98 14.94 -1.76
C GLU A 94 -3.10 16.41 -1.31
N GLY A 95 -1.96 17.12 -1.30
CA GLY A 95 -1.89 18.58 -1.22
C GLY A 95 -1.85 19.19 0.19
N PHE A 96 -1.87 18.38 1.25
CA PHE A 96 -2.03 18.89 2.61
C PHE A 96 -0.70 19.24 3.31
N ILE A 97 -0.78 20.23 4.19
CA ILE A 97 0.20 20.44 5.26
C ILE A 97 -0.25 19.63 6.49
N LEU A 98 0.57 18.72 6.99
CA LEU A 98 0.28 17.91 8.18
C LEU A 98 1.21 18.32 9.32
N ARG A 99 0.65 18.72 10.47
CA ARG A 99 1.44 19.18 11.62
C ARG A 99 0.87 18.80 12.98
N ASN A 100 1.72 18.94 14.00
CA ASN A 100 1.40 18.78 15.41
C ASN A 100 0.82 17.42 15.82
N GLY A 101 1.08 16.34 15.08
CA GLY A 101 0.80 14.99 15.56
C GLY A 101 1.89 14.45 16.50
N THR A 102 1.51 13.49 17.35
CA THR A 102 2.37 12.86 18.37
C THR A 102 2.54 11.34 18.20
N GLY A 103 1.81 10.72 17.26
CA GLY A 103 1.97 9.33 16.84
C GLY A 103 1.02 8.32 17.51
N HIS A 104 0.92 7.13 16.91
CA HIS A 104 0.06 6.02 17.33
C HIS A 104 0.76 5.14 18.38
N PRO A 105 0.10 4.78 19.49
CA PRO A 105 0.69 3.90 20.50
C PRO A 105 0.87 2.47 19.98
N SER A 106 2.07 1.92 20.14
CA SER A 106 2.29 0.49 19.89
C SER A 106 1.67 -0.37 20.99
N SER A 107 1.00 -1.45 20.57
CA SER A 107 0.41 -2.45 21.46
C SER A 107 1.43 -3.20 22.32
N PHE A 108 2.73 -3.15 21.96
CA PHE A 108 3.79 -3.92 22.61
C PHE A 108 4.71 -3.11 23.52
N SER A 109 4.88 -1.81 23.28
CA SER A 109 5.94 -1.03 23.94
C SER A 109 5.53 0.34 24.47
N GLY A 110 4.29 0.80 24.22
CA GLY A 110 3.83 2.14 24.63
C GLY A 110 4.51 3.30 23.89
N PHE A 111 5.51 3.02 23.05
CA PHE A 111 6.11 4.00 22.15
C PHE A 111 5.13 4.40 21.05
N LEU A 112 5.26 5.66 20.61
CA LEU A 112 4.41 6.28 19.59
C LEU A 112 5.08 6.25 18.22
N PHE A 113 4.33 5.95 17.16
CA PHE A 113 4.84 5.83 15.80
C PHE A 113 4.00 6.65 14.81
N GLY A 114 4.62 7.27 13.81
CA GLY A 114 3.86 7.95 12.74
C GLY A 114 3.18 9.23 13.20
N GLY A 115 3.96 10.25 13.54
CA GLY A 115 3.43 11.52 14.06
C GLY A 115 2.53 12.25 13.05
N GLY A 116 2.99 12.42 11.82
CA GLY A 116 2.16 12.94 10.73
C GLY A 116 1.21 11.87 10.22
N ILE A 117 1.76 10.78 9.69
CA ILE A 117 0.99 9.69 9.10
C ILE A 117 1.41 8.36 9.74
N TYR A 118 0.43 7.58 10.16
CA TYR A 118 0.61 6.20 10.60
C TYR A 118 -0.16 5.28 9.64
N CYS A 119 0.51 4.28 9.09
CA CYS A 119 -0.09 3.29 8.19
C CYS A 119 0.06 1.90 8.81
N GLU A 120 -1.04 1.20 9.03
CA GLU A 120 -1.06 -0.19 9.46
C GLU A 120 -1.71 -1.05 8.38
N SER A 121 -0.97 -2.04 7.90
CA SER A 121 -1.38 -2.91 6.78
C SER A 121 -1.97 -2.13 5.61
N SER A 122 -1.33 -0.99 5.30
CA SER A 122 -1.85 -0.01 4.35
C SER A 122 -0.76 0.53 3.44
N ALA A 123 -1.13 0.83 2.20
CA ALA A 123 -0.22 1.35 1.18
C ALA A 123 -0.81 2.55 0.39
N PRO A 124 -1.38 3.59 1.03
CA PRO A 124 -1.98 4.71 0.31
C PRO A 124 -0.94 5.48 -0.51
N HIS A 125 -1.35 6.04 -1.65
CA HIS A 125 -0.56 7.04 -2.36
C HIS A 125 -0.58 8.36 -1.57
N LEU A 126 0.61 8.87 -1.29
CA LEU A 126 0.81 10.13 -0.58
C LEU A 126 1.47 11.12 -1.54
N ASN A 127 0.73 12.14 -1.98
CA ASN A 127 1.20 13.08 -2.99
C ASN A 127 1.20 14.53 -2.50
N GLN A 128 2.22 15.30 -2.87
CA GLN A 128 2.28 16.75 -2.61
C GLN A 128 1.99 17.13 -1.14
N LEU A 129 2.55 16.37 -0.19
CA LEU A 129 2.36 16.62 1.25
C LEU A 129 3.52 17.41 1.84
N ASN A 130 3.21 18.37 2.73
CA ASN A 130 4.18 19.02 3.59
C ASN A 130 3.99 18.53 5.03
N ILE A 131 4.81 17.56 5.44
CA ILE A 131 4.73 16.92 6.76
C ILE A 131 5.80 17.54 7.66
N SER A 132 5.39 18.41 8.58
CA SER A 132 6.33 19.16 9.43
C SER A 132 5.79 19.42 10.84
N GLY A 133 6.67 19.59 11.83
CA GLY A 133 6.24 19.84 13.22
C GLY A 133 5.53 18.68 13.90
N ASN A 134 5.68 17.45 13.38
CA ASN A 134 5.13 16.23 13.96
C ASN A 134 6.20 15.51 14.79
N THR A 135 5.78 14.82 15.84
CA THR A 135 6.65 14.14 16.80
C THR A 135 6.18 12.70 17.01
N ALA A 136 7.10 11.79 17.29
CA ALA A 136 6.84 10.39 17.65
C ALA A 136 8.13 9.79 18.22
N PHE A 137 8.08 8.60 18.83
CA PHE A 137 9.29 7.86 19.19
C PHE A 137 10.07 7.44 17.94
N SER A 138 9.36 6.98 16.91
CA SER A 138 9.92 6.71 15.57
C SER A 138 8.92 7.12 14.49
N GLY A 139 9.42 7.56 13.34
CA GLY A 139 8.57 8.03 12.24
C GLY A 139 7.78 9.28 12.61
N GLY A 140 8.44 10.34 13.09
CA GLY A 140 7.78 11.62 13.40
C GLY A 140 6.98 12.18 12.22
N GLY A 141 7.46 11.99 10.99
CA GLY A 141 6.71 12.27 9.78
C GLY A 141 5.74 11.16 9.42
N ILE A 142 6.26 10.01 8.98
CA ILE A 142 5.48 8.86 8.51
C ILE A 142 6.02 7.59 9.16
N ALA A 143 5.15 6.63 9.51
CA ALA A 143 5.51 5.26 9.86
C ALA A 143 4.60 4.26 9.16
N TYR A 144 5.20 3.23 8.55
CA TYR A 144 4.49 2.07 8.02
C TYR A 144 4.67 0.86 8.93
N TYR A 145 3.57 0.18 9.20
CA TYR A 145 3.48 -1.03 9.99
C TYR A 145 2.69 -2.06 9.18
N SER A 146 3.36 -2.69 8.20
CA SER A 146 2.76 -3.79 7.46
C SER A 146 2.70 -5.04 8.35
N THR A 147 1.53 -5.67 8.50
CA THR A 147 1.54 -7.11 8.81
C THR A 147 1.98 -7.86 7.55
N SER A 148 3.29 -8.12 7.48
CA SER A 148 4.02 -8.85 6.43
C SER A 148 4.38 -8.04 5.15
N PRO A 149 5.67 -8.03 4.73
CA PRO A 149 6.07 -7.60 3.41
C PRO A 149 5.73 -8.72 2.41
N THR A 150 4.49 -8.73 1.91
CA THR A 150 4.08 -9.71 0.88
C THR A 150 4.65 -9.43 -0.50
N GLU A 151 5.29 -8.29 -0.73
CA GLU A 151 5.81 -7.99 -2.07
C GLU A 151 7.28 -8.42 -2.26
N LEU A 152 8.08 -8.67 -1.20
CA LEU A 152 9.54 -8.89 -1.34
C LEU A 152 10.15 -9.82 -0.27
N SER A 153 9.43 -10.87 0.16
CA SER A 153 10.04 -11.88 1.04
C SER A 153 10.82 -12.90 0.21
N PRO A 154 12.12 -13.15 0.49
CA PRO A 154 12.88 -14.16 -0.25
C PRO A 154 12.29 -15.55 -0.03
N LEU A 155 12.05 -16.28 -1.12
CA LEU A 155 11.73 -17.70 -1.06
C LEU A 155 13.04 -18.48 -1.09
N PHE A 156 13.52 -18.92 0.08
CA PHE A 156 14.74 -19.71 0.19
C PHE A 156 14.49 -21.19 -0.07
N THR A 157 15.48 -21.90 -0.63
CA THR A 157 15.40 -23.33 -0.93
C THR A 157 15.22 -24.17 0.34
N ASP A 158 16.04 -23.96 1.38
CA ASP A 158 15.95 -24.69 2.65
C ASP A 158 16.59 -23.89 3.81
N PRO A 159 15.91 -22.84 4.30
CA PRO A 159 16.47 -21.96 5.32
C PRO A 159 16.64 -22.64 6.69
N GLU A 160 15.94 -23.74 6.95
CA GLU A 160 16.06 -24.51 8.22
C GLU A 160 17.38 -25.29 8.29
N ASN A 161 18.06 -25.48 7.14
CA ASN A 161 19.37 -26.13 7.04
C ASN A 161 20.46 -25.18 6.51
N ASP A 162 20.29 -23.86 6.71
CA ASP A 162 21.21 -22.80 6.29
C ASP A 162 21.42 -22.67 4.75
N ASP A 163 20.50 -23.20 3.94
CA ASP A 163 20.49 -22.99 2.48
C ASP A 163 19.60 -21.78 2.12
N PHE A 164 20.27 -20.63 1.98
CA PHE A 164 19.67 -19.36 1.63
C PHE A 164 19.74 -19.04 0.12
N THR A 165 19.91 -20.06 -0.74
CA THR A 165 19.72 -19.88 -2.19
C THR A 165 18.26 -19.58 -2.51
N LEU A 166 18.01 -18.77 -3.54
CA LEU A 166 16.65 -18.41 -3.94
C LEU A 166 15.98 -19.55 -4.72
N GLN A 167 14.68 -19.76 -4.49
CA GLN A 167 13.84 -20.61 -5.34
C GLN A 167 13.56 -19.89 -6.68
N PRO A 168 13.30 -20.61 -7.79
CA PRO A 168 13.03 -20.02 -9.10
C PRO A 168 11.84 -19.05 -9.18
N ASN A 169 10.95 -19.08 -8.19
CA ASN A 169 9.77 -18.21 -8.08
C ASN A 169 9.90 -17.15 -6.97
N SER A 170 11.10 -16.96 -6.43
CA SER A 170 11.36 -15.96 -5.40
C SER A 170 11.12 -14.54 -5.95
N PRO A 171 10.41 -13.66 -5.23
CA PRO A 171 10.22 -12.27 -5.63
C PRO A 171 11.50 -11.44 -5.51
N CYS A 172 12.59 -12.02 -4.98
CA CYS A 172 13.88 -11.37 -4.80
C CYS A 172 14.85 -11.55 -5.98
N ILE A 173 14.43 -12.22 -7.06
CA ILE A 173 15.24 -12.37 -8.28
C ILE A 173 15.12 -11.08 -9.13
N ASP A 174 16.25 -10.54 -9.62
CA ASP A 174 16.40 -9.37 -10.51
C ASP A 174 15.79 -8.05 -10.00
N VAL A 175 15.59 -7.91 -8.69
CA VAL A 175 14.93 -6.75 -8.09
C VAL A 175 15.87 -5.87 -7.24
N GLY A 176 17.17 -6.08 -7.34
CA GLY A 176 18.19 -5.22 -6.72
C GLY A 176 18.34 -3.86 -7.41
N ASP A 177 19.34 -3.08 -6.97
CA ASP A 177 19.61 -1.76 -7.57
C ASP A 177 20.02 -1.90 -9.04
N PRO A 178 19.29 -1.33 -10.01
CA PRO A 178 19.65 -1.43 -11.43
C PRO A 178 20.98 -0.76 -11.80
N ASN A 179 21.57 0.02 -10.89
CA ASN A 179 22.87 0.65 -11.07
C ASN A 179 24.02 -0.11 -10.38
N SER A 180 23.74 -1.21 -9.68
CA SER A 180 24.79 -2.07 -9.13
C SER A 180 25.48 -2.86 -10.24
N PRO A 181 26.67 -3.45 -9.97
CA PRO A 181 27.19 -4.51 -10.82
C PRO A 181 26.15 -5.60 -11.04
N LEU A 182 26.13 -6.17 -12.25
CA LEU A 182 25.30 -7.32 -12.60
C LEU A 182 25.75 -8.56 -11.85
N ASP A 183 24.82 -9.50 -11.65
CA ASP A 183 25.16 -10.82 -11.14
C ASP A 183 26.02 -11.61 -12.14
N PRO A 184 26.71 -12.68 -11.71
CA PRO A 184 27.60 -13.46 -12.57
C PRO A 184 26.97 -14.03 -13.85
N ASP A 185 25.66 -14.23 -13.89
CA ASP A 185 24.89 -14.66 -15.06
C ASP A 185 24.50 -13.50 -16.00
N GLY A 186 24.82 -12.26 -15.60
CA GLY A 186 24.61 -11.04 -16.38
C GLY A 186 23.24 -10.39 -16.17
N THR A 187 22.44 -10.84 -15.21
CA THR A 187 21.15 -10.20 -14.89
C THR A 187 21.31 -9.09 -13.84
N ILE A 188 20.20 -8.39 -13.55
CA ILE A 188 20.18 -7.37 -12.51
C ILE A 188 20.44 -8.07 -11.17
N ALA A 189 21.16 -7.41 -10.25
CA ALA A 189 21.47 -8.03 -8.98
C ALA A 189 20.21 -8.50 -8.23
N ASP A 190 20.25 -9.69 -7.63
CA ASP A 190 19.21 -10.20 -6.76
C ASP A 190 19.23 -9.55 -5.37
N MET A 191 18.06 -9.47 -4.73
CA MET A 191 17.97 -9.10 -3.31
C MET A 191 18.09 -10.35 -2.42
N GLY A 192 19.27 -10.98 -2.41
CA GLY A 192 19.57 -12.19 -1.64
C GLY A 192 21.01 -12.26 -1.15
N ALA A 193 21.33 -13.28 -0.34
CA ALA A 193 22.71 -13.57 0.06
C ALA A 193 23.54 -14.15 -1.10
N PHE A 194 22.87 -14.79 -2.06
CA PHE A 194 23.43 -15.42 -3.24
C PHE A 194 22.59 -15.05 -4.46
N TYR A 195 23.23 -14.90 -5.62
CA TYR A 195 22.52 -14.75 -6.89
C TYR A 195 21.88 -16.07 -7.32
N PHE A 196 20.79 -15.98 -8.07
CA PHE A 196 20.08 -17.07 -8.69
C PHE A 196 20.56 -17.18 -10.14
N ASP A 197 21.22 -18.29 -10.48
CA ASP A 197 21.77 -18.48 -11.82
C ASP A 197 20.67 -18.79 -12.85
N GLN A 198 20.34 -17.77 -13.64
CA GLN A 198 19.34 -17.86 -14.71
C GLN A 198 19.90 -18.42 -16.02
N SER A 199 21.21 -18.62 -16.13
CA SER A 199 21.84 -19.16 -17.34
C SER A 199 21.37 -20.59 -17.63
N SER A 200 20.95 -21.32 -16.59
CA SER A 200 20.45 -22.70 -16.69
C SER A 200 18.98 -22.82 -17.15
N ASN A 201 18.24 -21.71 -17.21
CA ASN A 201 16.83 -21.67 -17.61
C ASN A 201 16.58 -21.11 -19.02
N CYS A 202 17.62 -20.72 -19.76
CA CYS A 202 17.49 -20.54 -21.20
C CYS A 202 17.63 -21.89 -21.92
N LYS A 203 16.81 -22.88 -21.54
CA LYS A 203 16.53 -23.99 -22.45
C LYS A 203 15.70 -23.41 -23.58
N TYR A 204 16.36 -22.93 -24.62
CA TYR A 204 15.75 -22.84 -25.94
C TYR A 204 15.03 -24.17 -26.15
N SER A 205 13.70 -24.10 -26.33
CA SER A 205 12.91 -25.30 -26.59
C SER A 205 13.50 -25.98 -27.82
N GLY A 206 14.25 -27.06 -27.61
CA GLY A 206 14.94 -27.79 -28.67
C GLY A 206 16.47 -27.86 -28.59
N ASP A 207 17.16 -27.30 -27.59
CA ASP A 207 18.58 -27.58 -27.32
C ASP A 207 18.70 -28.75 -26.34
N LEU A 208 19.21 -29.91 -26.81
CA LEU A 208 19.32 -31.13 -26.02
C LEU A 208 20.77 -31.47 -25.65
N ASN A 209 21.75 -30.77 -26.22
CA ASN A 209 23.17 -31.06 -26.02
C ASN A 209 23.94 -29.97 -25.26
N ASP A 210 23.24 -28.90 -24.84
CA ASP A 210 23.75 -27.77 -24.06
C ASP A 210 24.93 -27.06 -24.77
N ASP A 211 24.87 -26.94 -26.10
CA ASP A 211 25.85 -26.19 -26.92
C ASP A 211 25.42 -24.76 -27.26
N ASP A 212 24.32 -24.30 -26.68
CA ASP A 212 23.68 -22.99 -26.88
C ASP A 212 23.20 -22.75 -28.33
N THR A 213 23.04 -23.81 -29.13
CA THR A 213 22.57 -23.71 -30.52
C THR A 213 21.54 -24.78 -30.86
N THR A 214 20.31 -24.38 -31.19
CA THR A 214 19.31 -25.33 -31.71
C THR A 214 19.69 -25.80 -33.13
N ASN A 215 20.22 -27.00 -33.24
CA ASN A 215 20.72 -27.57 -34.47
C ASN A 215 20.40 -29.08 -34.60
N ILE A 216 20.87 -29.73 -35.67
CA ILE A 216 20.55 -31.15 -35.92
C ILE A 216 21.14 -32.11 -34.88
N LEU A 217 22.15 -31.66 -34.13
CA LEU A 217 22.76 -32.39 -33.02
C LEU A 217 21.80 -32.51 -31.82
N ASP A 218 20.70 -31.75 -31.79
CA ASP A 218 19.68 -31.82 -30.73
C ASP A 218 18.54 -32.81 -31.01
N ILE A 219 18.59 -33.53 -32.14
CA ILE A 219 17.55 -34.51 -32.52
C ILE A 219 18.10 -35.95 -32.48
N VAL A 220 19.39 -36.14 -32.12
CA VAL A 220 20.08 -37.44 -32.15
C VAL A 220 20.36 -38.01 -30.77
#